data_AF-A0A6J6HR09-F1
#
_entry.id   AF-A0A6J6HR09-F1
#
_cell.length_a   1.000
_cell.length_b   1.000
_cell.length_c   1.000
_cell.angle_alpha   90.00
_cell.angle_beta   90.00
_cell.angle_gamma   90.00
#
_symmetry.space_group_name_H-M   'P 1'
#
loop_
_entity.id
_entity.type
_entity.pdbx_description
1 polymer ?
#
loop_
_entity_poly.entity_id
_entity_poly.type
_entity_poly.pdbx_seq_one_letter_code
_entity_poly.pdbx_strand_id
1 'polypeptide(L)'
;MKSERTFDEYLGAWLTSSLEVRSLVVGLRPDQLVLPTGCSAWNVQDVFAHIIDIECLMSGQPPMDHTPHWEALPELGRSGRVTEVGVDARRGRTLDELVNEFDEVIAVRQTQLMSGPHDLASIVLGPTGTDWTMKKAFDMRINDTWVHGQDIRTALGQPGGLNTQAAVISAQSLFEMLPLAWAKTVQAPVGSVLEIHVTTPFDTSTQVVINDDGRAVLTSGHAPTVLIEGDWGILLPLLTGRTDDASLKSQLQVNGDPGLAGRFLDQMSITS
;
A
#
# COMPACT_ATOMS: atom_id res chain seq x y z
N MET A 1 3.09 -8.43 23.78
CA MET A 1 3.95 -7.43 23.13
C MET A 1 4.59 -8.12 21.93
N LYS A 2 4.12 -7.87 20.69
CA LYS A 2 4.85 -8.36 19.51
C LYS A 2 6.21 -7.63 19.51
N SER A 3 7.30 -8.36 19.34
CA SER A 3 8.64 -7.73 19.24
C SER A 3 8.62 -6.71 18.11
N GLU A 4 9.18 -5.52 18.34
CA GLU A 4 9.40 -4.58 17.25
C GLU A 4 10.39 -5.18 16.26
N ARG A 5 10.17 -4.92 14.97
CA ARG A 5 11.02 -5.43 13.89
C ARG A 5 12.37 -4.72 13.91
N THR A 6 13.44 -5.45 13.62
CA THR A 6 14.79 -4.90 13.46
C THR A 6 14.96 -4.25 12.09
N PHE A 7 16.03 -3.46 11.94
CA PHE A 7 16.43 -2.91 10.63
C PHE A 7 16.64 -4.01 9.58
N ASP A 8 17.33 -5.09 9.93
CA ASP A 8 17.62 -6.19 9.00
C ASP A 8 16.34 -6.92 8.55
N GLU A 9 15.36 -7.06 9.45
CA GLU A 9 14.05 -7.62 9.11
C GLU A 9 13.28 -6.72 8.13
N TYR A 10 13.33 -5.40 8.29
CA TYR A 10 12.75 -4.47 7.33
C TYR A 10 13.49 -4.49 5.98
N LEU A 11 14.83 -4.46 6.02
CA LEU A 11 15.64 -4.50 4.81
C LEU A 11 15.40 -5.78 4.00
N GLY A 12 15.33 -6.93 4.68
CA GLY A 12 15.02 -8.22 4.06
C GLY A 12 13.62 -8.25 3.44
N ALA A 13 12.62 -7.70 4.13
CA ALA A 13 11.26 -7.59 3.59
C ALA A 13 11.15 -6.65 2.39
N TRP A 14 11.82 -5.49 2.43
CA TRP A 14 11.92 -4.56 1.31
C TRP A 14 12.56 -5.22 0.09
N LEU A 15 13.74 -5.85 0.27
CA LEU A 15 14.45 -6.49 -0.84
C LEU A 15 13.63 -7.64 -1.44
N THR A 16 13.04 -8.49 -0.60
CA THR A 16 12.21 -9.61 -1.07
C THR A 16 11.00 -9.12 -1.85
N SER A 17 10.28 -8.11 -1.35
CA SER A 17 9.12 -7.52 -2.03
C SER A 17 9.51 -6.94 -3.40
N SER A 18 10.62 -6.21 -3.47
CA SER A 18 11.15 -5.65 -4.72
C SER A 18 11.51 -6.75 -5.74
N LEU A 19 12.19 -7.80 -5.30
CA LEU A 19 12.53 -8.94 -6.17
C LEU A 19 11.31 -9.74 -6.63
N GLU A 20 10.28 -9.86 -5.78
CA GLU A 20 9.01 -10.48 -6.17
C GLU A 20 8.31 -9.69 -7.27
N VAL A 21 8.21 -8.36 -7.14
CA VAL A 21 7.63 -7.51 -8.19
C VAL A 21 8.41 -7.65 -9.50
N ARG A 22 9.74 -7.59 -9.43
CA ARG A 22 10.60 -7.83 -10.60
C ARG A 22 10.30 -9.17 -11.26
N SER A 23 10.13 -10.23 -10.48
CA SER A 23 9.83 -11.56 -11.01
C SER A 23 8.47 -11.67 -11.70
N LEU A 24 7.50 -10.82 -11.32
CA LEU A 24 6.18 -10.78 -11.96
C LEU A 24 6.24 -10.17 -13.37
N VAL A 25 7.13 -9.21 -13.59
CA VAL A 25 7.18 -8.43 -14.83
C VAL A 25 8.19 -8.95 -15.84
N VAL A 26 9.27 -9.60 -15.39
CA VAL A 26 10.31 -10.11 -16.30
C VAL A 26 9.73 -11.16 -17.25
N GLY A 27 9.93 -10.94 -18.55
CA GLY A 27 9.47 -11.85 -19.60
C GLY A 27 7.97 -11.73 -19.94
N LEU A 28 7.26 -10.75 -19.37
CA LEU A 28 5.90 -10.46 -19.81
C LEU A 28 5.88 -10.03 -21.29
N ARG A 29 4.86 -10.50 -22.00
CA ARG A 29 4.62 -10.07 -23.39
C ARG A 29 3.98 -8.68 -23.44
N PRO A 30 4.07 -7.97 -24.58
CA PRO A 30 3.46 -6.65 -24.73
C PRO A 30 1.97 -6.60 -24.40
N ASP A 31 1.19 -7.65 -24.71
CA ASP A 31 -0.24 -7.73 -24.40
C ASP A 31 -0.51 -7.82 -22.88
N GLN A 32 0.43 -8.35 -22.10
CA GLN A 32 0.30 -8.47 -20.65
C GLN A 32 0.67 -7.17 -19.92
N LEU A 33 1.59 -6.40 -20.49
CA LEU A 33 2.03 -5.11 -19.93
C LEU A 33 0.94 -4.05 -19.95
N VAL A 34 0.05 -4.12 -20.93
CA VAL A 34 -1.06 -3.17 -21.11
C VAL A 34 -2.36 -3.63 -20.43
N LEU A 35 -2.34 -4.73 -19.67
CA LEU A 35 -3.51 -5.17 -18.92
C LEU A 35 -3.86 -4.13 -17.85
N PRO A 36 -5.15 -3.76 -17.71
CA PRO A 36 -5.58 -2.82 -16.70
C PRO A 36 -5.39 -3.42 -15.30
N THR A 37 -5.07 -2.58 -14.32
CA THR A 37 -4.98 -2.97 -12.91
C THR A 37 -6.16 -2.40 -12.12
N GLY A 38 -6.20 -2.68 -10.81
CA GLY A 38 -7.17 -2.05 -9.91
C GLY A 38 -6.84 -0.59 -9.56
N CYS A 39 -5.66 -0.09 -9.96
CA CYS A 39 -5.34 1.34 -9.90
C CYS A 39 -5.98 2.04 -11.10
N SER A 40 -6.81 3.06 -10.82
CA SER A 40 -7.41 3.86 -11.89
C SER A 40 -6.32 4.47 -12.78
N ALA A 41 -6.51 4.40 -14.09
CA ALA A 41 -5.60 4.88 -15.14
C ALA A 41 -4.27 4.12 -15.31
N TRP A 42 -3.96 3.08 -14.51
CA TRP A 42 -2.68 2.35 -14.60
C TRP A 42 -2.83 0.92 -15.09
N ASN A 43 -2.06 0.58 -16.13
CA ASN A 43 -1.80 -0.80 -16.54
C ASN A 43 -0.62 -1.41 -15.76
N VAL A 44 -0.30 -2.68 -16.02
CA VAL A 44 0.82 -3.39 -15.37
C VAL A 44 2.16 -2.65 -15.52
N GLN A 45 2.44 -2.09 -16.70
CA GLN A 45 3.66 -1.32 -16.94
C GLN A 45 3.67 0.00 -16.16
N ASP A 46 2.54 0.70 -16.07
CA ASP A 46 2.42 1.94 -15.30
C ASP A 46 2.68 1.70 -13.80
N VAL A 47 2.14 0.62 -13.25
CA VAL A 47 2.39 0.23 -11.85
C VAL A 47 3.87 -0.07 -11.61
N PHE A 48 4.53 -0.77 -12.54
CA PHE A 48 5.97 -1.02 -12.44
C PHE A 48 6.80 0.27 -12.55
N ALA A 49 6.41 1.18 -13.45
CA ALA A 49 7.04 2.49 -13.60
C ALA A 49 6.91 3.36 -12.33
N HIS A 50 5.76 3.32 -11.65
CA HIS A 50 5.56 4.00 -10.35
C HIS A 50 6.53 3.47 -9.28
N ILE A 51 6.67 2.15 -9.17
CA ILE A 51 7.59 1.53 -8.21
C ILE A 51 9.04 1.98 -8.45
N ILE A 52 9.46 2.05 -9.72
CA ILE A 52 10.78 2.55 -10.11
C ILE A 52 10.93 4.02 -9.69
N ASP A 53 9.96 4.85 -10.01
CA ASP A 53 10.03 6.29 -9.74
C ASP A 53 10.19 6.61 -8.25
N ILE A 54 9.41 5.93 -7.40
CA ILE A 54 9.51 6.11 -5.95
C ILE A 54 10.89 5.69 -5.42
N GLU A 55 11.48 4.62 -5.94
CA GLU A 55 12.85 4.24 -5.56
C GLU A 55 13.88 5.25 -6.05
N CYS A 56 13.71 5.82 -7.25
CA CYS A 56 14.58 6.88 -7.76
C CYS A 56 14.53 8.12 -6.85
N LEU A 57 13.33 8.60 -6.52
CA LEU A 57 13.14 9.71 -5.60
C LEU A 57 13.74 9.43 -4.22
N MET A 58 13.48 8.25 -3.64
CA MET A 58 14.04 7.86 -2.34
C MET A 58 15.56 7.62 -2.39
N SER A 59 16.14 7.40 -3.57
CA SER A 59 17.59 7.36 -3.76
C SER A 59 18.25 8.75 -3.76
N GLY A 60 17.44 9.81 -3.76
CA GLY A 60 17.89 11.21 -3.82
C GLY A 60 17.97 11.77 -5.24
N GLN A 61 17.48 11.06 -6.25
CA GLN A 61 17.35 11.64 -7.59
C GLN A 61 16.26 12.72 -7.62
N PRO A 62 16.42 13.79 -8.41
CA PRO A 62 15.37 14.78 -8.57
C PRO A 62 14.16 14.14 -9.29
N PRO A 63 12.94 14.69 -9.08
CA PRO A 63 11.79 14.32 -9.90
C PRO A 63 12.08 14.48 -11.39
N MET A 64 11.48 13.62 -12.22
CA MET A 64 11.58 13.70 -13.66
C MET A 64 11.07 15.07 -14.16
N ASP A 65 11.83 15.71 -15.05
CA ASP A 65 11.38 16.91 -15.75
C ASP A 65 10.42 16.53 -16.87
N HIS A 66 9.17 16.25 -16.48
CA HIS A 66 8.12 15.78 -17.38
C HIS A 66 6.77 16.39 -17.00
N THR A 67 5.95 16.67 -18.00
CA THR A 67 4.58 17.18 -17.81
C THR A 67 3.58 16.24 -18.45
N PRO A 68 2.85 15.45 -17.64
CA PRO A 68 1.77 14.62 -18.14
C PRO A 68 0.65 15.40 -18.84
N HIS A 69 -0.07 14.71 -19.73
CA HIS A 69 -1.28 15.24 -20.37
C HIS A 69 -2.46 15.29 -19.39
N TRP A 70 -2.44 16.24 -18.45
CA TRP A 70 -3.38 16.33 -17.33
C TRP A 70 -4.86 16.37 -17.71
N GLU A 71 -5.20 16.84 -18.90
CA GLU A 71 -6.58 16.88 -19.40
C GLU A 71 -7.15 15.47 -19.64
N ALA A 72 -6.30 14.48 -19.89
CA ALA A 72 -6.69 13.08 -20.05
C ALA A 72 -6.85 12.33 -18.72
N LEU A 73 -6.52 12.98 -17.59
CA LEU A 73 -6.51 12.37 -16.24
C LEU A 73 -7.26 13.24 -15.21
N PRO A 74 -8.53 13.62 -15.47
CA PRO A 74 -9.30 14.51 -14.59
C PRO A 74 -9.59 13.90 -13.20
N GLU A 75 -9.57 12.58 -13.08
CA GLU A 75 -9.85 11.82 -11.86
C GLU A 75 -8.68 11.79 -10.87
N LEU A 76 -7.46 12.10 -11.31
CA LEU A 76 -6.30 12.07 -10.43
C LEU A 76 -6.31 13.24 -9.43
N GLY A 77 -6.42 12.88 -8.15
CA GLY A 77 -6.23 13.78 -7.02
C GLY A 77 -4.78 14.24 -6.85
N ARG A 78 -4.52 15.05 -5.81
CA ARG A 78 -3.19 15.64 -5.56
C ARG A 78 -2.07 14.60 -5.47
N SER A 79 -2.30 13.50 -4.76
CA SER A 79 -1.32 12.41 -4.63
C SER A 79 -1.08 11.71 -5.97
N GLY A 80 -2.14 11.34 -6.69
CA GLY A 80 -2.05 10.71 -8.01
C GLY A 80 -1.29 11.56 -9.02
N ARG A 81 -1.45 12.89 -8.97
CA ARG A 81 -0.68 13.80 -9.84
C ARG A 81 0.82 13.85 -9.53
N VAL A 82 1.23 13.58 -8.28
CA VAL A 82 2.67 13.53 -7.94
C VAL A 82 3.28 12.26 -8.52
N THR A 83 2.59 11.12 -8.38
CA THR A 83 3.08 9.82 -8.85
C THR A 83 3.01 9.69 -10.37
N GLU A 84 2.03 10.33 -11.01
CA GLU A 84 1.83 10.24 -12.46
C GLU A 84 3.00 10.81 -13.28
N VAL A 85 3.76 11.78 -12.75
CA VAL A 85 4.88 12.39 -13.48
C VAL A 85 5.92 11.34 -13.89
N GLY A 86 6.35 10.52 -12.94
CA GLY A 86 7.33 9.46 -13.18
C GLY A 86 6.78 8.30 -14.00
N VAL A 87 5.48 8.02 -13.86
CA VAL A 87 4.78 6.99 -14.64
C VAL A 87 4.70 7.40 -16.10
N ASP A 88 4.14 8.58 -16.39
CA ASP A 88 3.94 9.06 -17.76
C ASP A 88 5.28 9.28 -18.48
N ALA A 89 6.32 9.74 -17.76
CA ALA A 89 7.68 9.89 -18.31
C ALA A 89 8.30 8.56 -18.80
N ARG A 90 7.79 7.42 -18.29
CA ARG A 90 8.26 6.07 -18.64
C ARG A 90 7.34 5.37 -19.65
N ARG A 91 6.19 5.96 -20.01
CA ARG A 91 5.33 5.43 -21.07
C ARG A 91 6.08 5.46 -22.41
N GLY A 92 5.98 4.36 -23.16
CA GLY A 92 6.70 4.17 -24.42
C GLY A 92 8.09 3.56 -24.29
N ARG A 93 8.63 3.41 -23.07
CA ARG A 93 9.83 2.60 -22.84
C ARG A 93 9.52 1.11 -22.95
N THR A 94 10.52 0.34 -23.35
CA THR A 94 10.46 -1.13 -23.40
C THR A 94 10.54 -1.73 -22.00
N LEU A 95 10.02 -2.94 -21.83
CA LEU A 95 10.14 -3.67 -20.57
C LEU A 95 11.61 -3.86 -20.15
N ASP A 96 12.49 -4.19 -21.09
CA ASP A 96 13.92 -4.38 -20.81
C ASP A 96 14.57 -3.10 -20.27
N GLU A 97 14.21 -1.93 -20.81
CA GLU A 97 14.69 -0.65 -20.30
C GLU A 97 14.19 -0.37 -18.87
N LEU A 98 12.95 -0.74 -18.55
CA LEU A 98 12.38 -0.55 -17.21
C LEU A 98 12.98 -1.54 -16.20
N VAL A 99 13.19 -2.79 -16.59
CA VAL A 99 13.85 -3.80 -15.73
C VAL A 99 15.29 -3.41 -15.43
N ASN A 100 16.03 -2.91 -16.41
CA ASN A 100 17.40 -2.43 -16.19
C ASN A 100 17.43 -1.23 -15.23
N GLU A 101 16.55 -0.24 -15.41
CA GLU A 101 16.45 0.90 -14.48
C GLU A 101 16.07 0.45 -13.07
N PHE A 102 15.10 -0.47 -12.94
CA PHE A 102 14.71 -1.05 -11.67
C PHE A 102 15.90 -1.72 -10.97
N ASP A 103 16.68 -2.53 -11.69
CA ASP A 103 17.83 -3.23 -11.12
C ASP A 103 18.92 -2.26 -10.66
N GLU A 104 19.18 -1.23 -11.45
CA GLU A 104 20.14 -0.17 -11.09
C GLU A 104 19.70 0.58 -9.82
N VAL A 105 18.45 1.04 -9.76
CA VAL A 105 17.97 1.81 -8.61
C VAL A 105 17.87 0.95 -7.35
N ILE A 106 17.43 -0.31 -7.44
CA ILE A 106 17.39 -1.22 -6.29
C ILE A 106 18.81 -1.48 -5.76
N ALA A 107 19.81 -1.67 -6.63
CA ALA A 107 21.19 -1.83 -6.20
C ALA A 107 21.75 -0.58 -5.49
N VAL A 108 21.43 0.62 -6.00
CA VAL A 108 21.78 1.90 -5.36
C VAL A 108 21.12 2.00 -3.98
N ARG A 109 19.81 1.76 -3.90
CA ARG A 109 19.03 1.84 -2.65
C ARG A 109 19.52 0.84 -1.61
N GLN A 110 19.82 -0.39 -2.02
CA GLN A 110 20.37 -1.40 -1.12
C GLN A 110 21.73 -0.95 -0.55
N THR A 111 22.61 -0.41 -1.39
CA THR A 111 23.91 0.12 -0.95
C THR A 111 23.74 1.29 0.03
N GLN A 112 22.81 2.21 -0.25
CA GLN A 112 22.51 3.34 0.64
C GLN A 112 21.98 2.88 2.00
N LEU A 113 21.04 1.93 2.03
CA LEU A 113 20.48 1.40 3.27
C LEU A 113 21.55 0.64 4.08
N MET A 114 22.38 -0.17 3.43
CA MET A 114 23.45 -0.92 4.10
C MET A 114 24.54 -0.02 4.68
N SER A 115 24.89 1.06 3.98
CA SER A 115 25.96 1.99 4.40
C SER A 115 25.46 3.13 5.32
N GLY A 116 24.14 3.34 5.38
CA GLY A 116 23.48 4.36 6.16
C GLY A 116 23.23 3.97 7.63
N PRO A 117 22.45 4.78 8.37
CA PRO A 117 22.13 4.48 9.76
C PRO A 117 21.13 3.33 9.86
N HIS A 118 21.36 2.41 10.81
CA HIS A 118 20.46 1.27 11.07
C HIS A 118 19.51 1.51 12.25
N ASP A 119 19.60 2.67 12.91
CA ASP A 119 18.60 3.08 13.90
C ASP A 119 17.31 3.48 13.19
N LEU A 120 16.23 2.76 13.49
CA LEU A 120 14.89 2.97 12.93
C LEU A 120 14.31 4.37 13.24
N ALA A 121 14.81 5.07 14.26
CA ALA A 121 14.44 6.44 14.58
C ALA A 121 15.19 7.49 13.75
N SER A 122 16.22 7.10 12.99
CA SER A 122 17.01 8.02 12.16
C SER A 122 16.14 8.74 11.14
N ILE A 123 16.41 10.03 10.92
CA ILE A 123 15.69 10.82 9.92
C ILE A 123 16.29 10.59 8.54
N VAL A 124 15.41 10.31 7.57
CA VAL A 124 15.70 10.13 6.15
C VAL A 124 14.71 10.93 5.32
N LEU A 125 15.07 11.22 4.07
CA LEU A 125 14.18 11.90 3.14
C LEU A 125 13.15 10.90 2.56
N GLY A 126 11.88 11.26 2.63
CA GLY A 126 10.81 10.62 1.87
C GLY A 126 10.80 11.06 0.40
N PRO A 127 9.95 10.44 -0.45
CA PRO A 127 9.95 10.65 -1.90
C PRO A 127 9.63 12.09 -2.32
N THR A 128 8.91 12.86 -1.50
CA THR A 128 8.59 14.27 -1.76
C THR A 128 9.49 15.24 -0.99
N GLY A 129 10.65 14.78 -0.52
CA GLY A 129 11.60 15.60 0.26
C GLY A 129 11.18 15.88 1.70
N THR A 130 10.17 15.19 2.22
CA THR A 130 9.73 15.33 3.63
C THR A 130 10.53 14.42 4.56
N ASP A 131 10.87 14.91 5.75
CA ASP A 131 11.55 14.12 6.78
C ASP A 131 10.67 12.98 7.31
N TRP A 132 11.16 11.74 7.18
CA TRP A 132 10.58 10.54 7.77
C TRP A 132 11.59 9.86 8.70
N THR A 133 11.11 9.16 9.72
CA THR A 133 11.93 8.16 10.41
C THR A 133 12.24 7.00 9.46
N MET A 134 13.39 6.34 9.61
CA MET A 134 13.74 5.14 8.86
C MET A 134 12.66 4.05 8.94
N LYS A 135 12.04 3.86 10.12
CA LYS A 135 10.88 2.96 10.28
C LYS A 135 9.75 3.29 9.31
N LYS A 136 9.27 4.53 9.34
CA LYS A 136 8.21 5.02 8.44
C LYS A 136 8.59 4.87 6.97
N ALA A 137 9.86 5.11 6.61
CA ALA A 137 10.33 4.93 5.24
C ALA A 137 10.22 3.46 4.80
N PHE A 138 10.61 2.50 5.64
CA PHE A 138 10.41 1.08 5.35
C PHE A 138 8.94 0.70 5.29
N ASP A 139 8.14 1.06 6.30
CA ASP A 139 6.72 0.72 6.35
C ASP A 139 5.98 1.17 5.08
N MET A 140 6.13 2.46 4.74
CA MET A 140 5.48 3.03 3.56
C MET A 140 5.97 2.41 2.26
N ARG A 141 7.29 2.20 2.12
CA ARG A 141 7.86 1.66 0.88
C ARG A 141 7.49 0.21 0.67
N ILE A 142 7.60 -0.62 1.70
CA ILE A 142 7.24 -2.04 1.66
C ILE A 142 5.75 -2.19 1.34
N ASN A 143 4.90 -1.41 2.02
CA ASN A 143 3.47 -1.37 1.74
C ASN A 143 3.17 -1.02 0.27
N ASP A 144 3.73 0.08 -0.23
CA ASP A 144 3.51 0.53 -1.61
C ASP A 144 3.98 -0.53 -2.64
N THR A 145 5.20 -1.04 -2.53
CA THR A 145 5.72 -2.08 -3.45
C THR A 145 4.86 -3.34 -3.40
N TRP A 146 4.50 -3.80 -2.20
CA TRP A 146 3.78 -5.06 -2.04
C TRP A 146 2.34 -4.97 -2.53
N VAL A 147 1.61 -3.89 -2.18
CA VAL A 147 0.24 -3.65 -2.67
C VAL A 147 0.22 -3.58 -4.20
N HIS A 148 1.16 -2.85 -4.80
CA HIS A 148 1.27 -2.77 -6.25
C HIS A 148 1.72 -4.09 -6.90
N GLY A 149 2.50 -4.91 -6.20
CA GLY A 149 2.73 -6.30 -6.60
C GLY A 149 1.43 -7.12 -6.65
N GLN A 150 0.49 -6.89 -5.73
CA GLN A 150 -0.84 -7.51 -5.78
C GLN A 150 -1.72 -6.96 -6.92
N ASP A 151 -1.60 -5.67 -7.25
CA ASP A 151 -2.26 -5.07 -8.43
C ASP A 151 -1.80 -5.78 -9.72
N ILE A 152 -0.49 -5.99 -9.88
CA ILE A 152 0.11 -6.73 -11.02
C ILE A 152 -0.36 -8.19 -11.05
N ARG A 153 -0.29 -8.88 -9.91
CA ARG A 153 -0.75 -10.27 -9.76
C ARG A 153 -2.20 -10.43 -10.20
N THR A 154 -3.06 -9.52 -9.75
CA THR A 154 -4.50 -9.53 -10.07
C THR A 154 -4.73 -9.35 -11.57
N ALA A 155 -4.07 -8.36 -12.19
CA ALA A 155 -4.17 -8.13 -13.64
C ALA A 155 -3.70 -9.34 -14.47
N LEU A 156 -2.67 -10.05 -13.99
CA LEU A 156 -2.11 -11.23 -14.65
C LEU A 156 -2.82 -12.55 -14.29
N GLY A 157 -3.79 -12.54 -13.36
CA GLY A 157 -4.42 -13.75 -12.84
C GLY A 157 -3.45 -14.68 -12.08
N GLN A 158 -2.41 -14.13 -11.46
CA GLN A 158 -1.37 -14.87 -10.74
C GLN A 158 -1.56 -14.78 -9.22
N PRO A 159 -2.01 -15.83 -8.51
CA PRO A 159 -2.13 -15.79 -7.06
C PRO A 159 -0.75 -15.77 -6.37
N GLY A 160 -0.68 -15.24 -5.15
CA GLY A 160 0.50 -15.39 -4.27
C GLY A 160 0.89 -14.12 -3.52
N GLY A 161 1.95 -14.23 -2.71
CA GLY A 161 2.50 -13.09 -1.96
C GLY A 161 1.69 -12.66 -0.73
N LEU A 162 0.55 -13.29 -0.43
CA LEU A 162 -0.31 -12.93 0.71
C LEU A 162 0.23 -13.32 2.09
N ASN A 163 1.16 -14.29 2.16
CA ASN A 163 1.75 -14.79 3.41
C ASN A 163 3.25 -14.46 3.52
N THR A 164 3.66 -13.30 3.02
CA THR A 164 5.04 -12.83 3.11
C THR A 164 5.20 -11.86 4.29
N GLN A 165 6.44 -11.60 4.71
CA GLN A 165 6.70 -10.57 5.73
C GLN A 165 6.23 -9.19 5.26
N ALA A 166 6.37 -8.90 3.97
CA ALA A 166 5.87 -7.69 3.35
C ALA A 166 4.33 -7.59 3.44
N ALA A 167 3.59 -8.70 3.29
CA ALA A 167 2.14 -8.72 3.47
C ALA A 167 1.73 -8.32 4.90
N VAL A 168 2.44 -8.83 5.92
CA VAL A 168 2.18 -8.49 7.33
C VAL A 168 2.51 -7.03 7.63
N ILE A 169 3.62 -6.51 7.10
CA ILE A 169 3.99 -5.08 7.24
C ILE A 169 2.94 -4.20 6.57
N SER A 170 2.53 -4.55 5.34
CA SER A 170 1.53 -3.80 4.58
C SER A 170 0.18 -3.76 5.29
N ALA A 171 -0.28 -4.88 5.85
CA ALA A 171 -1.51 -4.90 6.67
C ALA A 171 -1.42 -3.93 7.84
N GLN A 172 -0.29 -3.90 8.56
CA GLN A 172 -0.07 -2.96 9.67
C GLN A 172 -0.03 -1.50 9.19
N SER A 173 0.65 -1.21 8.09
CA SER A 173 0.68 0.14 7.50
C SER A 173 -0.71 0.62 7.05
N LEU A 174 -1.50 -0.25 6.44
CA LEU A 174 -2.90 0.05 6.09
C LEU A 174 -3.74 0.29 7.34
N PHE A 175 -3.53 -0.49 8.39
CA PHE A 175 -4.24 -0.34 9.66
C PHE A 175 -3.90 0.94 10.40
N GLU A 176 -2.67 1.44 10.30
CA GLU A 176 -2.30 2.76 10.83
C GLU A 176 -3.10 3.91 10.17
N MET A 177 -3.63 3.69 8.96
CA MET A 177 -4.46 4.65 8.24
C MET A 177 -5.97 4.48 8.48
N LEU A 178 -6.42 3.39 9.12
CA LEU A 178 -7.84 3.14 9.46
C LEU A 178 -8.52 4.28 10.21
N PRO A 179 -7.87 5.02 11.14
CA PRO A 179 -8.50 6.16 11.78
C PRO A 179 -9.06 7.20 10.80
N LEU A 180 -8.39 7.41 9.66
CA LEU A 180 -8.87 8.32 8.63
C LEU A 180 -10.25 7.90 8.09
N ALA A 181 -10.40 6.62 7.76
CA ALA A 181 -11.66 6.05 7.28
C ALA A 181 -12.71 6.04 8.40
N TRP A 182 -12.37 5.58 9.61
CA TRP A 182 -13.35 5.52 10.70
C TRP A 182 -13.93 6.90 11.07
N ALA A 183 -13.11 7.95 11.11
CA ALA A 183 -13.55 9.30 11.42
C ALA A 183 -14.34 9.97 10.30
N LYS A 184 -13.82 9.96 9.07
CA LYS A 184 -14.40 10.75 7.96
C LYS A 184 -15.69 10.16 7.43
N THR A 185 -15.80 8.85 7.51
CA THR A 185 -16.67 8.08 6.62
C THR A 185 -17.91 7.57 7.34
N VAL A 186 -17.75 7.13 8.59
CA VAL A 186 -18.78 6.37 9.30
C VAL A 186 -19.63 7.26 10.22
N GLN A 187 -19.15 8.45 10.56
CA GLN A 187 -19.77 9.35 11.55
C GLN A 187 -20.13 8.61 12.84
N ALA A 188 -19.21 7.75 13.31
CA ALA A 188 -19.44 6.94 14.48
C ALA A 188 -19.49 7.83 15.75
N PRO A 189 -20.38 7.55 16.73
CA PRO A 189 -20.42 8.26 18.00
C PRO A 189 -19.09 8.16 18.78
N VAL A 190 -18.82 9.13 19.66
CA VAL A 190 -17.74 9.06 20.66
C VAL A 190 -17.83 7.74 21.44
N GLY A 191 -16.67 7.11 21.65
CA GLY A 191 -16.53 5.80 22.29
C GLY A 191 -16.77 4.61 21.36
N SER A 192 -17.21 4.82 20.11
CA SER A 192 -17.39 3.71 19.16
C SER A 192 -16.06 3.14 18.72
N VAL A 193 -15.94 1.81 18.82
CA VAL A 193 -14.73 1.05 18.49
C VAL A 193 -14.97 0.20 17.24
N LEU A 194 -14.13 0.40 16.23
CA LEU A 194 -13.97 -0.52 15.10
C LEU A 194 -12.82 -1.47 15.39
N GLU A 195 -13.01 -2.77 15.16
CA GLU A 195 -11.93 -3.74 15.04
C GLU A 195 -11.94 -4.37 13.65
N ILE A 196 -10.79 -4.32 12.96
CA ILE A 196 -10.53 -5.10 11.75
C ILE A 196 -9.59 -6.24 12.12
N HIS A 197 -9.97 -7.47 11.81
CA HIS A 197 -9.22 -8.69 12.12
C HIS A 197 -8.97 -9.50 10.85
N VAL A 198 -7.70 -9.71 10.53
CA VAL A 198 -7.26 -10.65 9.49
C VAL A 198 -7.12 -12.02 10.11
N THR A 199 -7.87 -13.00 9.59
CA THR A 199 -7.84 -14.38 10.10
C THR A 199 -6.90 -15.29 9.31
N THR A 200 -6.68 -14.96 8.04
CA THR A 200 -5.84 -15.74 7.10
C THR A 200 -5.16 -14.80 6.10
N PRO A 201 -3.95 -15.11 5.61
CA PRO A 201 -3.11 -16.25 6.00
C PRO A 201 -2.34 -16.03 7.31
N PHE A 202 -2.47 -14.87 7.95
CA PHE A 202 -1.88 -14.55 9.25
C PHE A 202 -2.92 -13.94 10.19
N ASP A 203 -2.68 -14.07 11.49
CA ASP A 203 -3.55 -13.57 12.56
C ASP A 203 -3.06 -12.19 13.05
N THR A 204 -3.82 -11.15 12.74
CA THR A 204 -3.58 -9.81 13.26
C THR A 204 -4.84 -8.95 13.23
N SER A 205 -5.04 -8.13 14.26
CA SER A 205 -6.12 -7.15 14.31
C SER A 205 -5.63 -5.75 14.67
N THR A 206 -6.50 -4.76 14.47
CA THR A 206 -6.31 -3.38 14.94
C THR A 206 -7.64 -2.81 15.39
N GLN A 207 -7.61 -2.09 16.52
CA GLN A 207 -8.76 -1.37 17.03
C GLN A 207 -8.59 0.14 16.82
N VAL A 208 -9.68 0.80 16.44
CA VAL A 208 -9.78 2.25 16.30
C VAL A 208 -10.97 2.73 17.11
N VAL A 209 -10.79 3.76 17.93
CA VAL A 209 -11.88 4.38 18.71
C VAL A 209 -12.08 5.84 18.32
N ILE A 210 -13.33 6.30 18.32
CA ILE A 210 -13.62 7.75 18.34
C ILE A 210 -13.40 8.25 19.76
N ASN A 211 -12.35 9.02 19.99
CA ASN A 211 -12.05 9.60 21.30
C ASN A 211 -13.02 10.73 21.68
N ASP A 212 -12.89 11.26 22.89
CA ASP A 212 -13.76 12.32 23.42
C ASP A 212 -13.73 13.64 22.61
N ASP A 213 -12.64 13.88 21.87
CA ASP A 213 -12.49 15.03 20.96
C ASP A 213 -13.13 14.79 19.58
N GLY A 214 -13.81 13.65 19.37
CA GLY A 214 -14.42 13.26 18.10
C GLY A 214 -13.41 12.82 17.04
N ARG A 215 -12.16 12.51 17.42
CA ARG A 215 -11.11 12.03 16.51
C ARG A 215 -10.98 10.50 16.61
N ALA A 216 -10.85 9.85 15.47
CA ALA A 216 -10.47 8.45 15.46
C ALA A 216 -8.98 8.31 15.82
N VAL A 217 -8.67 7.38 16.73
CA VAL A 217 -7.30 7.05 17.13
C VAL A 217 -7.14 5.54 17.29
N LEU A 218 -5.93 5.03 17.06
CA LEU A 218 -5.60 3.63 17.36
C LEU A 218 -5.78 3.38 18.86
N THR A 219 -6.30 2.21 19.20
CA THR A 219 -6.51 1.77 20.59
C THR A 219 -6.28 0.27 20.73
N SER A 220 -6.42 -0.26 21.95
CA SER A 220 -6.40 -1.70 22.21
C SER A 220 -7.19 -2.05 23.46
N GLY A 221 -7.67 -3.29 23.55
CA GLY A 221 -8.29 -3.85 24.75
C GLY A 221 -9.74 -3.42 25.01
N HIS A 222 -10.43 -2.86 24.01
CA HIS A 222 -11.83 -2.47 24.14
C HIS A 222 -12.74 -3.52 23.48
N ALA A 223 -13.98 -3.65 23.96
CA ALA A 223 -14.99 -4.42 23.25
C ALA A 223 -15.40 -3.68 21.96
N PRO A 224 -15.36 -4.31 20.78
CA PRO A 224 -15.68 -3.65 19.53
C PRO A 224 -17.18 -3.32 19.43
N THR A 225 -17.49 -2.09 18.99
CA THR A 225 -18.83 -1.71 18.54
C THR A 225 -19.14 -2.33 17.18
N VAL A 226 -18.12 -2.41 16.32
CA VAL A 226 -18.14 -3.11 15.03
C VAL A 226 -16.87 -3.94 14.94
N LEU A 227 -17.03 -5.22 14.62
CA LEU A 227 -15.94 -6.15 14.33
C LEU A 227 -16.12 -6.68 12.91
N ILE A 228 -15.08 -6.54 12.08
CA ILE A 228 -15.03 -7.07 10.72
C ILE A 228 -13.85 -8.02 10.64
N GLU A 229 -14.12 -9.27 10.25
CA GLU A 229 -13.14 -10.34 10.22
C GLU A 229 -13.13 -11.03 8.85
N GLY A 230 -11.95 -11.39 8.37
CA GLY A 230 -11.86 -12.13 7.10
C GLY A 230 -10.46 -12.40 6.60
N ASP A 231 -10.41 -13.02 5.41
CA ASP A 231 -9.18 -13.30 4.69
C ASP A 231 -8.53 -12.03 4.16
N TRP A 232 -7.20 -11.96 4.21
CA TRP A 232 -6.43 -10.82 3.75
C TRP A 232 -6.61 -10.53 2.26
N GLY A 233 -6.74 -11.57 1.43
CA GLY A 233 -7.01 -11.42 0.00
C GLY A 233 -8.40 -10.83 -0.30
N ILE A 234 -9.33 -10.86 0.66
CA ILE A 234 -10.65 -10.22 0.56
C ILE A 234 -10.59 -8.79 1.12
N LEU A 235 -10.01 -8.62 2.31
CA LEU A 235 -9.91 -7.31 2.96
C LEU A 235 -9.03 -6.34 2.17
N LEU A 236 -7.91 -6.81 1.63
CA LEU A 236 -6.94 -5.98 0.91
C LEU A 236 -7.58 -5.15 -0.20
N PRO A 237 -8.18 -5.73 -1.26
CA PRO A 237 -8.68 -4.94 -2.39
C PRO A 237 -9.84 -4.01 -1.99
N LEU A 238 -10.58 -4.32 -0.93
CA LEU A 238 -11.63 -3.45 -0.38
C LEU A 238 -11.02 -2.25 0.39
N LEU A 239 -10.00 -2.50 1.22
CA LEU A 239 -9.30 -1.46 1.97
C LEU A 239 -8.48 -0.55 1.07
N THR A 240 -7.98 -1.06 -0.06
CA THR A 240 -7.19 -0.29 -1.01
C THR A 240 -8.01 0.33 -2.13
N GLY A 241 -9.32 0.11 -2.17
CA GLY A 241 -10.21 0.70 -3.18
C GLY A 241 -10.10 0.09 -4.57
N ARG A 242 -9.42 -1.06 -4.70
CA ARG A 242 -9.27 -1.80 -5.97
C ARG A 242 -10.58 -2.44 -6.42
N THR A 243 -11.54 -2.59 -5.50
CA THR A 243 -12.88 -3.11 -5.78
C THR A 243 -13.90 -2.62 -4.77
N ASP A 244 -15.16 -2.58 -5.20
CA ASP A 244 -16.34 -2.37 -4.34
C ASP A 244 -17.31 -3.57 -4.39
N ASP A 245 -16.79 -4.74 -4.77
CA ASP A 245 -17.58 -5.95 -5.03
C ASP A 245 -18.35 -6.42 -3.78
N ALA A 246 -19.68 -6.35 -3.86
CA ALA A 246 -20.57 -6.79 -2.79
C ALA A 246 -20.43 -8.29 -2.46
N SER A 247 -20.03 -9.12 -3.43
CA SER A 247 -19.80 -10.55 -3.21
C SER A 247 -18.57 -10.80 -2.33
N LEU A 248 -17.52 -9.98 -2.44
CA LEU A 248 -16.37 -10.02 -1.54
C LEU A 248 -16.76 -9.53 -0.14
N LYS A 249 -17.50 -8.42 -0.05
CA LYS A 249 -18.01 -7.91 1.24
C LYS A 249 -18.86 -8.96 1.98
N SER A 250 -19.66 -9.74 1.25
CA SER A 250 -20.51 -10.78 1.84
C SER A 250 -19.76 -11.98 2.42
N GLN A 251 -18.47 -12.13 2.10
CA GLN A 251 -17.61 -13.18 2.66
C GLN A 251 -16.96 -12.77 3.99
N LEU A 252 -17.01 -11.48 4.35
CA LEU A 252 -16.52 -10.99 5.63
C LEU A 252 -17.51 -11.34 6.75
N GLN A 253 -16.97 -11.73 7.91
CA GLN A 253 -17.76 -11.87 9.12
C GLN A 253 -17.91 -10.50 9.77
N VAL A 254 -19.15 -10.10 10.03
CA VAL A 254 -19.47 -8.77 10.57
C VAL A 254 -20.29 -8.95 11.83
N ASN A 255 -19.77 -8.43 12.95
CA ASN A 255 -20.40 -8.48 14.26
C ASN A 255 -20.55 -7.06 14.84
N GLY A 256 -21.57 -6.85 15.67
CA GLY A 256 -21.83 -5.56 16.33
C GLY A 256 -22.94 -4.74 15.66
N ASP A 257 -22.80 -3.41 15.63
CA ASP A 257 -23.82 -2.50 15.10
C ASP A 257 -23.92 -2.59 13.55
N PRO A 258 -25.05 -3.04 12.99
CA PRO A 258 -25.18 -3.24 11.55
C PRO A 258 -25.23 -1.93 10.75
N GLY A 259 -25.70 -0.83 11.35
CA GLY A 259 -25.78 0.47 10.70
C GLY A 259 -24.40 1.12 10.57
N LEU A 260 -23.56 1.00 11.61
CA LEU A 260 -22.17 1.44 11.56
C LEU A 260 -21.34 0.55 10.64
N ALA A 261 -21.51 -0.77 10.72
CA ALA A 261 -20.81 -1.71 9.86
C ALA A 261 -21.10 -1.49 8.37
N GLY A 262 -22.38 -1.30 8.01
CA GLY A 262 -22.77 -1.00 6.63
C GLY A 262 -22.11 0.27 6.10
N ARG A 263 -22.17 1.38 6.86
CA ARG A 263 -21.53 2.64 6.47
C ARG A 263 -20.02 2.53 6.32
N PHE A 264 -19.36 1.74 7.17
CA PHE A 264 -17.94 1.48 7.02
C PHE A 264 -17.66 0.68 5.75
N LEU A 265 -18.34 -0.46 5.55
CA LEU A 265 -18.14 -1.32 4.37
C LEU A 265 -18.40 -0.60 3.05
N ASP A 266 -19.35 0.32 3.00
CA ASP A 266 -19.66 1.13 1.81
C ASP A 266 -18.54 2.10 1.42
N GLN A 267 -17.62 2.39 2.33
CA GLN A 267 -16.63 3.44 2.15
C GLN A 267 -15.30 3.11 2.87
N MET A 268 -14.97 1.81 3.00
CA MET A 268 -13.82 1.34 3.77
C MET A 268 -12.47 1.57 3.08
N SER A 269 -12.49 2.04 1.84
CA SER A 269 -11.29 2.40 1.09
C SER A 269 -10.48 3.46 1.84
N ILE A 270 -9.24 3.13 2.18
CA ILE A 270 -8.32 4.02 2.89
C ILE A 270 -7.35 4.69 1.91
N THR A 271 -7.04 4.01 0.81
CA THR A 271 -6.27 4.53 -0.31
C THR A 271 -7.14 4.57 -1.55
N SER A 272 -6.81 5.44 -2.51
CA SER A 272 -7.44 5.51 -3.84
C SER A 272 -6.36 5.41 -4.90
#